data_AF-A0A661ZMC0-F1
#
_entry.id   AF-A0A661ZMC0-F1
#
_cell.length_a   1.000
_cell.length_b   1.000
_cell.length_c   1.000
_cell.angle_alpha   90.00
_cell.angle_beta   90.00
_cell.angle_gamma   90.00
#
_symmetry.space_group_name_H-M   'P 1'
#
loop_
_entity.id
_entity.type
_entity.pdbx_description
1 polymer ?
#
loop_
_entity_poly.entity_id
_entity_poly.type
_entity_poly.pdbx_seq_one_letter_code
_entity_poly.pdbx_strand_id
1 'polypeptide(L)'
;MKQVIIFFLIVITVLIGLIGCSEKDNSSTTPSKIFAYNLEQFVSVDSIIVLINENDQAEDVPFRNMFSIHVLASDGWSWRSKGLRDLSWKEFQKGYIIPEDKGRLYFTDYVNQGVNTYNVKYAQTIDIFRAIEVVKPNGNSAIYELNALNTESINNYDGQTEMAIKLQNLIPENEITSIDSIQFIAADEYSKTYSPEEFNDCYWLFETQRTIFPNFPDMPNSKKKFKFLQMIIVFGTQQDIEEPFVCNFSENPDLTFEFPDNYDDFVHIIWNP
;
A
#
# COMPACT_ATOMS: atom_id res chain seq x y z
N MET A 1 -83.60 -7.58 10.59
CA MET A 1 -82.49 -8.55 10.66
C MET A 1 -81.23 -8.12 9.89
N LYS A 2 -81.30 -7.65 8.63
CA LYS A 2 -80.11 -7.21 7.86
C LYS A 2 -79.33 -6.03 8.48
N GLN A 3 -79.98 -5.10 9.18
CA GLN A 3 -79.31 -3.94 9.79
C GLN A 3 -78.53 -4.27 11.08
N VAL A 4 -78.89 -5.35 11.80
CA VAL A 4 -78.19 -5.77 13.03
C VAL A 4 -76.88 -6.50 12.70
N ILE A 5 -76.86 -7.23 11.57
CA ILE A 5 -75.67 -7.96 11.09
C ILE A 5 -74.57 -7.00 10.63
N ILE A 6 -74.93 -5.88 9.99
CA ILE A 6 -73.97 -4.87 9.53
C ILE A 6 -73.32 -4.14 10.72
N PHE A 7 -74.09 -3.87 11.78
CA PHE A 7 -73.55 -3.24 12.99
C PHE A 7 -72.57 -4.16 13.73
N PHE A 8 -72.86 -5.47 13.79
CA PHE A 8 -71.93 -6.46 14.36
C PHE A 8 -70.64 -6.60 13.54
N LEU A 9 -70.71 -6.54 12.21
CA LEU A 9 -69.55 -6.61 11.34
C LEU A 9 -68.62 -5.39 11.53
N ILE A 10 -69.18 -4.18 11.63
CA ILE A 10 -68.39 -2.96 11.86
C ILE A 10 -67.70 -2.97 13.24
N VAL A 11 -68.39 -3.47 14.28
CA VAL A 11 -67.82 -3.58 15.63
C VAL A 11 -66.68 -4.60 15.68
N ILE A 12 -66.78 -5.71 14.94
CA ILE A 12 -65.71 -6.72 14.83
C ILE A 12 -64.50 -6.14 14.08
N THR A 13 -64.69 -5.37 13.01
CA THR A 13 -63.56 -4.75 12.28
C THR A 13 -62.83 -3.69 13.13
N VAL A 14 -63.56 -2.96 13.98
CA VAL A 14 -62.97 -2.00 14.94
C VAL A 14 -62.21 -2.74 16.07
N LEU A 15 -62.71 -3.89 16.53
CA LEU A 15 -62.03 -4.71 17.54
C LEU A 15 -60.74 -5.37 17.02
N ILE A 16 -60.70 -5.77 15.74
CA ILE A 16 -59.48 -6.34 15.11
C ILE A 16 -58.42 -5.25 14.89
N GLY A 17 -58.84 -3.99 14.62
CA GLY A 17 -57.93 -2.86 14.48
C GLY A 17 -57.21 -2.42 15.77
N LEU A 18 -57.70 -2.84 16.95
CA LEU A 18 -57.13 -2.46 18.26
C LEU A 18 -56.22 -3.54 18.88
N ILE A 19 -56.13 -4.73 18.29
CA ILE A 19 -55.19 -5.79 18.70
C ILE A 19 -53.87 -5.70 17.90
N GLY A 20 -53.84 -4.90 16.83
CA GLY A 20 -52.62 -4.53 16.10
C GLY A 20 -51.80 -3.43 16.77
N CYS A 21 -51.73 -3.40 18.11
CA CYS A 21 -50.74 -2.60 18.82
C CYS A 21 -49.50 -3.46 19.05
N SER A 22 -48.59 -3.35 18.08
CA SER A 22 -47.13 -3.50 18.20
C SER A 22 -46.69 -3.86 19.62
N GLU A 23 -46.21 -5.08 19.79
CA GLU A 23 -45.18 -5.34 20.80
C GLU A 23 -44.13 -4.25 20.59
N LYS A 24 -43.99 -3.36 21.58
CA LYS A 24 -42.81 -2.53 21.70
C LYS A 24 -41.72 -3.50 22.09
N ASP A 25 -41.09 -4.09 21.08
CA ASP A 25 -39.74 -4.58 21.23
C ASP A 25 -38.95 -3.39 21.81
N ASN A 26 -38.50 -3.55 23.05
CA ASN A 26 -37.37 -2.81 23.56
C ASN A 26 -36.16 -3.25 22.72
N SER A 27 -36.09 -2.82 21.46
CA SER A 27 -34.83 -2.77 20.76
C SER A 27 -34.00 -1.76 21.55
N SER A 28 -33.04 -2.31 22.30
CA SER A 28 -31.95 -1.56 22.89
C SER A 28 -31.37 -0.66 21.82
N THR A 29 -31.79 0.61 21.77
CA THR A 29 -31.27 1.66 20.89
C THR A 29 -29.92 2.16 21.40
N THR A 30 -29.03 1.24 21.75
CA THR A 30 -27.61 1.57 21.69
C THR A 30 -27.26 1.54 20.20
N PRO A 31 -26.82 2.65 19.59
CA PRO A 31 -26.34 2.59 18.22
C PRO A 31 -25.30 1.48 18.14
N SER A 32 -25.43 0.57 17.16
CA SER A 32 -24.44 -0.46 16.93
C SER A 32 -23.11 0.25 16.72
N LYS A 33 -22.16 0.04 17.64
CA LYS A 33 -20.81 0.55 17.49
C LYS A 33 -20.24 -0.09 16.22
N ILE A 34 -19.81 0.75 15.28
CA ILE A 34 -19.05 0.29 14.13
C ILE A 34 -17.59 0.31 14.56
N PHE A 35 -16.87 -0.76 14.31
CA PHE A 35 -15.46 -0.85 14.66
C PHE A 35 -14.58 -0.65 13.43
N ALA A 36 -13.47 0.04 13.63
CA ALA A 36 -12.43 0.20 12.62
C ALA A 36 -11.11 -0.33 13.16
N TYR A 37 -10.39 -1.06 12.32
CA TYR A 37 -9.15 -1.75 12.67
C TYR A 37 -8.02 -1.20 11.81
N ASN A 38 -6.91 -0.81 12.44
CA ASN A 38 -5.78 -0.27 11.69
C ASN A 38 -5.19 -1.35 10.78
N LEU A 39 -4.94 -1.00 9.53
CA LEU A 39 -4.47 -1.93 8.50
C LEU A 39 -3.10 -2.52 8.77
N GLU A 40 -2.23 -1.80 9.50
CA GLU A 40 -0.87 -2.24 9.75
C GLU A 40 -0.78 -3.56 10.54
N GLN A 41 -1.81 -3.86 11.32
CA GLN A 41 -1.86 -5.03 12.20
C GLN A 41 -1.99 -6.35 11.41
N PHE A 42 -2.45 -6.27 10.15
CA PHE A 42 -2.64 -7.43 9.28
C PHE A 42 -1.39 -7.78 8.46
N VAL A 43 -0.30 -7.01 8.59
CA VAL A 43 0.97 -7.27 7.90
C VAL A 43 2.05 -7.57 8.94
N SER A 44 2.40 -8.85 9.04
CA SER A 44 3.40 -9.36 10.00
C SER A 44 4.79 -8.80 9.70
N VAL A 45 5.41 -8.16 10.70
CA VAL A 45 6.80 -7.70 10.63
C VAL A 45 7.76 -8.88 10.44
N ASP A 46 7.55 -9.99 11.16
CA ASP A 46 8.40 -11.18 11.06
C ASP A 46 8.39 -11.77 9.65
N SER A 47 7.22 -11.78 9.00
CA SER A 47 7.10 -12.24 7.61
C SER A 47 7.84 -11.32 6.64
N ILE A 48 7.89 -10.01 6.91
CA ILE A 48 8.64 -9.07 6.08
C ILE A 48 10.15 -9.25 6.29
N ILE A 49 10.59 -9.48 7.52
CA ILE A 49 12.00 -9.65 7.86
C ILE A 49 12.62 -10.84 7.10
N VAL A 50 11.87 -11.93 6.87
CA VAL A 50 12.42 -13.09 6.12
C VAL A 50 12.75 -12.78 4.66
N LEU A 51 12.22 -11.68 4.10
CA LEU A 51 12.55 -11.21 2.75
C LEU A 51 13.83 -10.37 2.70
N ILE A 52 14.36 -9.97 3.86
CA ILE A 52 15.57 -9.15 3.99
C ILE A 52 16.77 -10.05 4.21
N ASN A 53 17.90 -9.72 3.59
CA ASN A 53 19.15 -10.49 3.75
C ASN A 53 19.49 -10.66 5.25
N GLU A 54 19.67 -11.91 5.67
CA GLU A 54 19.88 -12.32 7.08
C GLU A 54 21.05 -11.60 7.76
N ASN A 55 22.10 -11.26 7.01
CA ASN A 55 23.30 -10.62 7.55
C ASN A 55 23.11 -9.14 7.88
N ASP A 56 21.97 -8.59 7.47
CA ASP A 56 21.64 -7.17 7.50
C ASP A 56 20.36 -6.90 8.30
N GLN A 57 19.86 -7.89 9.05
CA GLN A 57 18.72 -7.73 9.94
C GLN A 57 19.16 -7.01 11.23
N ALA A 58 19.16 -5.68 11.19
CA ALA A 58 19.35 -4.86 12.40
C ALA A 58 18.03 -4.75 13.17
N GLU A 59 18.11 -4.89 14.49
CA GLU A 59 17.03 -4.55 15.41
C GLU A 59 16.65 -3.07 15.18
N ASP A 60 15.35 -2.78 15.08
CA ASP A 60 14.76 -1.43 14.89
C ASP A 60 14.73 -0.82 13.47
N VAL A 61 15.18 -1.52 12.41
CA VAL A 61 14.98 -1.00 11.04
C VAL A 61 13.53 -1.21 10.60
N PRO A 62 12.81 -0.16 10.14
CA PRO A 62 11.41 -0.27 9.74
C PRO A 62 11.29 -0.84 8.32
N PHE A 63 11.66 -2.12 8.14
CA PHE A 63 11.77 -2.78 6.82
C PHE A 63 10.49 -2.73 5.99
N ARG A 64 9.30 -2.62 6.60
CA ARG A 64 8.03 -2.46 5.87
C ARG A 64 8.03 -1.25 4.93
N ASN A 65 8.81 -0.21 5.23
CA ASN A 65 9.00 0.95 4.36
C ASN A 65 9.60 0.62 2.98
N MET A 66 10.21 -0.54 2.81
CA MET A 66 10.82 -1.02 1.56
C MET A 66 9.81 -1.65 0.59
N PHE A 67 8.53 -1.67 0.95
CA PHE A 67 7.51 -2.40 0.22
C PHE A 67 6.34 -1.50 -0.18
N SER A 68 5.76 -1.78 -1.35
CA SER A 68 4.46 -1.27 -1.76
C SER A 68 3.36 -2.28 -1.40
N ILE A 69 2.16 -1.74 -1.20
CA ILE A 69 0.98 -2.51 -0.81
C ILE A 69 -0.11 -2.33 -1.84
N HIS A 70 -0.69 -3.47 -2.23
CA HIS A 70 -1.86 -3.59 -3.08
C HIS A 70 -2.94 -4.35 -2.31
N VAL A 71 -4.20 -3.90 -2.35
CA VAL A 71 -5.32 -4.66 -1.77
C VAL A 71 -6.28 -5.08 -2.85
N LEU A 72 -6.63 -6.35 -2.83
CA LEU A 72 -7.61 -6.95 -3.73
C LEU A 72 -8.91 -7.26 -2.99
N ALA A 73 -10.01 -6.94 -3.64
CA ALA A 73 -11.34 -7.37 -3.22
C ALA A 73 -11.64 -8.79 -3.69
N SER A 74 -12.62 -9.42 -3.06
CA SER A 74 -13.09 -10.76 -3.41
C SER A 74 -13.64 -10.91 -4.83
N ASP A 75 -14.03 -9.80 -5.47
CA ASP A 75 -14.47 -9.76 -6.87
C ASP A 75 -13.34 -9.42 -7.85
N GLY A 76 -12.09 -9.37 -7.37
CA GLY A 76 -10.90 -8.98 -8.12
C GLY A 76 -10.74 -7.47 -8.29
N TRP A 77 -11.63 -6.66 -7.73
CA TRP A 77 -11.49 -5.20 -7.80
C TRP A 77 -10.29 -4.71 -7.00
N SER A 78 -9.59 -3.71 -7.54
CA SER A 78 -8.57 -2.95 -6.82
C SER A 78 -8.38 -1.56 -7.42
N TRP A 79 -7.68 -0.66 -6.73
CA TRP A 79 -7.36 0.68 -7.24
C TRP A 79 -6.46 0.65 -8.49
N ARG A 80 -5.61 -0.38 -8.65
CA ARG A 80 -4.84 -0.59 -9.88
C ARG A 80 -5.75 -0.66 -11.11
N SER A 81 -6.95 -1.25 -10.99
CA SER A 81 -7.95 -1.30 -12.08
C SER A 81 -8.49 0.08 -12.51
N LYS A 82 -8.20 1.12 -11.72
CA LYS A 82 -8.51 2.53 -12.00
C LYS A 82 -7.29 3.35 -12.41
N GLY A 83 -6.14 2.70 -12.63
CA GLY A 83 -4.88 3.35 -13.00
C GLY A 83 -4.20 4.07 -11.84
N LEU A 84 -4.57 3.75 -10.59
CA LEU A 84 -3.92 4.33 -9.42
C LEU A 84 -2.69 3.51 -9.04
N ARG A 85 -1.67 4.21 -8.54
CA ARG A 85 -0.47 3.56 -7.99
C ARG A 85 -0.81 2.82 -6.71
N ASP A 86 0.09 1.93 -6.32
CA ASP A 86 0.03 1.31 -5.01
C ASP A 86 0.41 2.27 -3.89
N LEU A 87 0.05 1.88 -2.68
CA LEU A 87 0.37 2.64 -1.48
C LEU A 87 1.76 2.25 -0.98
N SER A 88 2.55 3.25 -0.59
CA SER A 88 3.70 3.00 0.27
C SER A 88 3.24 2.49 1.64
N TRP A 89 4.13 1.83 2.39
CA TRP A 89 3.84 1.47 3.78
C TRP A 89 3.40 2.66 4.63
N LYS A 90 4.05 3.82 4.45
CA LYS A 90 3.73 5.05 5.18
C LYS A 90 2.31 5.54 4.94
N GLU A 91 1.75 5.29 3.75
CA GLU A 91 0.36 5.62 3.40
C GLU A 91 -0.60 4.53 3.89
N PHE A 92 -0.23 3.27 3.70
CA PHE A 92 -1.07 2.12 4.07
C PHE A 92 -1.38 2.05 5.57
N GLN A 93 -0.38 2.27 6.44
CA GLN A 93 -0.53 2.20 7.90
C GLN A 93 -1.49 3.26 8.49
N LYS A 94 -1.88 4.26 7.68
CA LYS A 94 -2.87 5.27 8.07
C LYS A 94 -4.31 4.81 7.81
N GLY A 95 -4.47 3.71 7.09
CA GLY A 95 -5.77 3.19 6.71
C GLY A 95 -6.41 2.32 7.79
N TYR A 96 -7.72 2.15 7.65
CA TYR A 96 -8.54 1.28 8.46
C TYR A 96 -9.35 0.34 7.58
N ILE A 97 -9.64 -0.86 8.08
CA ILE A 97 -10.72 -1.70 7.57
C ILE A 97 -11.93 -1.61 8.51
N ILE A 98 -13.12 -1.56 7.90
CA ILE A 98 -14.42 -1.54 8.59
C ILE A 98 -15.20 -2.79 8.17
N PRO A 99 -15.12 -3.90 8.95
CA PRO A 99 -15.78 -5.15 8.61
C PRO A 99 -17.30 -5.01 8.41
N GLU A 100 -17.97 -4.22 9.25
CA GLU A 100 -19.43 -4.02 9.22
C GLU A 100 -19.90 -3.21 8.01
N ASP A 101 -19.03 -2.41 7.37
CA ASP A 101 -19.28 -1.77 6.07
C ASP A 101 -18.65 -2.59 4.94
N LYS A 102 -18.94 -3.89 4.92
CA LYS A 102 -18.53 -4.82 3.84
C LYS A 102 -17.02 -4.92 3.70
N GLY A 103 -16.28 -4.99 4.81
CA GLY A 103 -14.81 -5.08 4.77
C GLY A 103 -14.18 -3.92 4.01
N ARG A 104 -14.72 -2.71 4.19
CA ARG A 104 -14.30 -1.53 3.43
C ARG A 104 -13.04 -0.93 3.99
N LEU A 105 -12.13 -0.55 3.10
CA LEU A 105 -10.96 0.24 3.42
C LEU A 105 -11.26 1.73 3.46
N TYR A 106 -10.70 2.40 4.45
CA TYR A 106 -10.82 3.83 4.63
C TYR A 106 -9.46 4.45 4.90
N PHE A 107 -9.06 5.42 4.07
CA PHE A 107 -7.83 6.17 4.23
C PHE A 107 -8.17 7.66 4.37
N THR A 108 -7.99 8.21 5.57
CA THR A 108 -8.39 9.59 5.92
C THR A 108 -7.79 10.65 5.01
N ASP A 109 -6.54 10.43 4.60
CA ASP A 109 -5.77 11.38 3.77
C ASP A 109 -6.29 11.46 2.32
N TYR A 110 -7.10 10.49 1.90
CA TYR A 110 -7.62 10.39 0.52
C TYR A 110 -9.13 10.62 0.44
N VAL A 111 -9.80 10.93 1.56
CA VAL A 111 -11.26 11.13 1.60
C VAL A 111 -11.68 12.26 0.65
N ASN A 112 -10.87 13.31 0.56
CA ASN A 112 -11.13 14.46 -0.31
C ASN A 112 -10.80 14.19 -1.79
N GLN A 113 -10.14 13.08 -2.12
CA GLN A 113 -9.79 12.71 -3.49
C GLN A 113 -10.93 11.98 -4.22
N GLY A 114 -12.08 11.81 -3.56
CA GLY A 114 -13.29 11.24 -4.12
C GLY A 114 -13.53 9.79 -3.74
N VAL A 115 -14.75 9.34 -4.01
CA VAL A 115 -15.16 7.94 -3.81
C VAL A 115 -14.42 7.08 -4.83
N ASN A 116 -13.86 5.94 -4.39
CA ASN A 116 -13.16 4.92 -5.19
C ASN A 116 -11.65 5.10 -5.47
N THR A 117 -10.93 6.00 -4.77
CA THR A 117 -9.46 6.09 -4.94
C THR A 117 -8.78 4.89 -4.30
N TYR A 118 -8.81 4.78 -2.98
CA TYR A 118 -8.26 3.63 -2.23
C TYR A 118 -9.31 2.91 -1.38
N ASN A 119 -10.59 3.22 -1.58
CA ASN A 119 -11.70 2.67 -0.82
C ASN A 119 -12.16 1.32 -1.40
N VAL A 120 -11.38 0.27 -1.16
CA VAL A 120 -11.72 -1.12 -1.54
C VAL A 120 -12.87 -1.62 -0.67
N LYS A 121 -13.89 -2.22 -1.27
CA LYS A 121 -14.94 -2.96 -0.55
C LYS A 121 -14.70 -4.44 -0.74
N TYR A 122 -15.15 -5.23 0.24
CA TYR A 122 -14.94 -6.67 0.28
C TYR A 122 -13.46 -7.02 0.16
N ALA A 123 -12.61 -6.24 0.84
CA ALA A 123 -11.16 -6.47 0.85
C ALA A 123 -10.87 -7.88 1.36
N GLN A 124 -10.05 -8.63 0.60
CA GLN A 124 -9.77 -10.03 0.87
C GLN A 124 -8.29 -10.27 1.12
N THR A 125 -7.42 -9.72 0.28
CA THR A 125 -5.97 -9.91 0.40
C THR A 125 -5.21 -8.61 0.39
N ILE A 126 -4.08 -8.62 1.10
CA ILE A 126 -3.05 -7.59 1.09
C ILE A 126 -1.84 -8.22 0.42
N ASP A 127 -1.55 -7.78 -0.80
CA ASP A 127 -0.37 -8.16 -1.56
C ASP A 127 0.76 -7.16 -1.31
N ILE A 128 1.95 -7.68 -1.02
CA ILE A 128 3.13 -6.91 -0.67
C ILE A 128 4.22 -7.15 -1.72
N PHE A 129 4.83 -6.06 -2.19
CA PHE A 129 5.86 -6.09 -3.23
C PHE A 129 7.09 -5.31 -2.77
N ARG A 130 8.28 -5.88 -2.91
CA ARG A 130 9.54 -5.18 -2.72
C ARG A 130 9.63 -4.12 -3.82
N ALA A 131 9.73 -2.86 -3.42
CA ALA A 131 9.64 -1.75 -4.34
C ALA A 131 10.59 -0.60 -3.99
N ILE A 132 10.84 0.26 -4.98
CA ILE A 132 11.53 1.53 -4.79
C ILE A 132 10.60 2.65 -5.23
N GLU A 133 10.39 3.63 -4.35
CA GLU A 133 9.69 4.86 -4.70
C GLU A 133 10.66 5.86 -5.34
N VAL A 134 10.30 6.42 -6.50
CA VAL A 134 11.07 7.47 -7.17
C VAL A 134 10.30 8.78 -7.08
N VAL A 135 10.89 9.77 -6.42
CA VAL A 135 10.35 11.13 -6.28
C VAL A 135 11.03 12.05 -7.28
N LYS A 136 10.23 12.74 -8.08
CA LYS A 136 10.67 13.65 -9.15
C LYS A 136 11.01 15.05 -8.62
N PRO A 137 11.66 15.90 -9.44
CA PRO A 137 11.94 17.29 -9.08
C PRO A 137 10.69 18.11 -8.71
N ASN A 138 9.51 17.81 -9.29
CA ASN A 138 8.26 18.49 -8.93
C ASN A 138 7.55 17.93 -7.68
N GLY A 139 8.12 16.92 -7.03
CA GLY A 139 7.56 16.26 -5.85
C GLY A 139 6.55 15.14 -6.13
N ASN A 140 6.16 14.90 -7.39
CA ASN A 140 5.36 13.71 -7.72
C ASN A 140 6.22 12.46 -7.56
N SER A 141 5.57 11.34 -7.23
CA SER A 141 6.27 10.06 -7.04
C SER A 141 5.62 8.91 -7.80
N ALA A 142 6.41 7.85 -7.98
CA ALA A 142 5.98 6.60 -8.55
C ALA A 142 6.69 5.42 -7.89
N ILE A 143 6.06 4.25 -7.98
CA ILE A 143 6.53 3.03 -7.34
C ILE A 143 6.95 2.03 -8.41
N TYR A 144 8.14 1.45 -8.22
CA TYR A 144 8.70 0.42 -9.09
C TYR A 144 8.89 -0.87 -8.30
N GLU A 145 8.09 -1.89 -8.62
CA GLU A 145 8.17 -3.21 -7.98
C GLU A 145 9.31 -3.99 -8.61
N LEU A 146 10.24 -4.48 -7.79
CA LEU A 146 11.52 -5.00 -8.28
C LEU A 146 11.36 -6.23 -9.17
N ASN A 147 10.38 -7.09 -8.85
CA ASN A 147 10.07 -8.29 -9.63
C ASN A 147 9.43 -8.00 -11.00
N ALA A 148 9.03 -6.75 -11.26
CA ALA A 148 8.50 -6.31 -12.56
C ALA A 148 9.56 -5.70 -13.48
N LEU A 149 10.81 -5.58 -13.01
CA LEU A 149 11.88 -4.91 -13.71
C LEU A 149 12.76 -5.87 -14.51
N ASN A 150 13.31 -5.38 -15.61
CA ASN A 150 14.35 -6.10 -16.34
C ASN A 150 15.61 -6.20 -15.48
N THR A 151 16.18 -7.40 -15.45
CA THR A 151 17.37 -7.71 -14.67
C THR A 151 18.54 -8.07 -15.58
N GLU A 152 19.75 -7.84 -15.08
CA GLU A 152 20.99 -8.24 -15.73
C GLU A 152 21.93 -8.90 -14.72
N SER A 153 22.88 -9.67 -15.25
CA SER A 153 23.85 -10.40 -14.44
C SER A 153 25.13 -9.56 -14.30
N ILE A 154 25.54 -9.31 -13.06
CA ILE A 154 26.72 -8.49 -12.74
C ILE A 154 27.55 -9.11 -11.62
N ASN A 155 28.86 -8.85 -11.65
CA ASN A 155 29.75 -9.27 -10.55
C ASN A 155 29.67 -8.30 -9.40
N ASN A 156 29.46 -8.83 -8.19
CA ASN A 156 29.45 -8.08 -6.95
C ASN A 156 30.87 -7.73 -6.48
N TYR A 157 30.98 -7.02 -5.35
CA TYR A 157 32.28 -6.62 -4.79
C TYR A 157 33.19 -7.80 -4.38
N ASP A 158 32.62 -8.99 -4.21
CA ASP A 158 33.32 -10.22 -3.85
C ASP A 158 33.65 -11.07 -5.10
N GLY A 159 33.38 -10.54 -6.30
CA GLY A 159 33.62 -11.20 -7.59
C GLY A 159 32.60 -12.29 -7.93
N GLN A 160 31.53 -12.42 -7.14
CA GLN A 160 30.44 -13.37 -7.38
C GLN A 160 29.40 -12.75 -8.30
N THR A 161 28.92 -13.53 -9.26
CA THR A 161 27.87 -13.11 -10.18
C THR A 161 26.50 -13.20 -9.50
N GLU A 162 25.71 -12.13 -9.56
CA GLU A 162 24.36 -12.05 -8.99
C GLU A 162 23.43 -11.27 -9.92
N MET A 163 22.10 -11.41 -9.76
CA MET A 163 21.14 -10.67 -10.56
C MET A 163 21.01 -9.24 -10.01
N ALA A 164 20.83 -8.27 -10.90
CA ALA A 164 20.70 -6.88 -10.53
C ALA A 164 19.73 -6.11 -11.43
N ILE A 165 19.22 -5.00 -10.91
CA ILE A 165 18.55 -3.97 -11.70
C ILE A 165 19.47 -2.77 -11.85
N LYS A 166 19.48 -2.16 -13.02
CA LYS A 166 20.13 -0.87 -13.23
C LYS A 166 19.23 0.23 -12.72
N LEU A 167 19.65 0.97 -11.69
CA LEU A 167 18.77 1.95 -11.03
C LEU A 167 18.43 3.14 -11.94
N GLN A 168 19.29 3.46 -12.91
CA GLN A 168 18.99 4.47 -13.93
C GLN A 168 17.71 4.16 -14.71
N ASN A 169 17.39 2.88 -14.92
CA ASN A 169 16.19 2.48 -15.67
C ASN A 169 14.88 2.82 -14.94
N LEU A 170 14.95 3.20 -13.65
CA LEU A 170 13.80 3.68 -12.89
C LEU A 170 13.47 5.15 -13.19
N ILE A 171 14.36 5.86 -13.88
CA ILE A 171 14.13 7.25 -14.30
C ILE A 171 13.78 7.24 -15.80
N PRO A 172 12.53 7.55 -16.18
CA PRO A 172 12.14 7.64 -17.58
C PRO A 172 12.83 8.85 -18.25
N GLU A 173 13.67 8.55 -19.24
CA GLU A 173 14.53 9.52 -19.95
C GLU A 173 13.74 10.63 -20.65
N ASN A 174 12.46 10.40 -20.96
CA ASN A 174 11.59 11.37 -21.61
C ASN A 174 10.99 12.41 -20.66
N GLU A 175 11.09 12.23 -19.33
CA GLU A 175 10.45 13.11 -18.36
C GLU A 175 11.41 14.04 -17.62
N ILE A 176 12.66 13.62 -17.43
CA ILE A 176 13.67 14.41 -16.71
C ILE A 176 14.66 15.00 -17.71
N THR A 177 14.63 16.33 -17.83
CA THR A 177 15.46 17.11 -18.77
C THR A 177 16.92 17.16 -18.32
N SER A 178 17.16 17.33 -17.02
CA SER A 178 18.49 17.31 -16.44
C SER A 178 18.46 16.80 -15.02
N ILE A 179 19.49 16.04 -14.63
CA ILE A 179 19.68 15.58 -13.27
C ILE A 179 20.89 16.30 -12.70
N ASP A 180 20.69 17.03 -11.60
CA ASP A 180 21.76 17.70 -10.86
C ASP A 180 22.39 16.74 -9.85
N SER A 181 21.55 16.00 -9.12
CA SER A 181 21.97 14.97 -8.16
C SER A 181 20.84 14.01 -7.84
N ILE A 182 21.19 12.86 -7.27
CA ILE A 182 20.24 11.83 -6.84
C ILE A 182 20.47 11.51 -5.38
N GLN A 183 19.44 11.49 -4.56
CA GLN A 183 19.53 11.03 -3.17
C GLN A 183 18.87 9.67 -3.01
N PHE A 184 19.60 8.73 -2.43
CA PHE A 184 19.04 7.47 -1.95
C PHE A 184 18.65 7.62 -0.50
N ILE A 185 17.50 7.05 -0.14
CA ILE A 185 16.99 6.99 1.22
C ILE A 185 16.74 5.51 1.56
N ALA A 186 17.32 5.07 2.66
CA ALA A 186 17.17 3.74 3.23
C ALA A 186 15.95 3.69 4.15
N ALA A 187 15.47 2.49 4.48
CA ALA A 187 14.27 2.28 5.31
C ALA A 187 14.29 3.05 6.65
N ASP A 188 15.46 3.14 7.26
CA ASP A 188 15.78 3.84 8.52
C ASP A 188 16.05 5.35 8.34
N GLU A 189 15.73 5.90 7.16
CA GLU A 189 15.92 7.29 6.78
C GLU A 189 17.40 7.72 6.61
N TYR A 190 18.36 6.79 6.73
CA TYR A 190 19.72 7.05 6.31
C TYR A 190 19.74 7.42 4.82
N SER A 191 20.52 8.44 4.46
CA SER A 191 20.56 8.91 3.08
C SER A 191 21.96 9.28 2.60
N LYS A 192 22.13 9.16 1.27
CA LYS A 192 23.33 9.59 0.56
C LYS A 192 22.98 10.19 -0.79
N THR A 193 23.73 11.21 -1.16
CA THR A 193 23.62 11.87 -2.46
C THR A 193 24.72 11.39 -3.40
N TYR A 194 24.35 11.18 -4.65
CA TYR A 194 25.17 10.70 -5.75
C TYR A 194 25.14 11.70 -6.90
N SER A 195 26.26 11.79 -7.63
CA SER A 195 26.30 12.50 -8.90
C SER A 195 25.51 11.73 -9.97
N PRO A 196 25.12 12.38 -11.07
CA PRO A 196 24.52 11.69 -12.21
C PRO A 196 25.40 10.56 -12.77
N GLU A 197 26.72 10.77 -12.81
CA GLU A 197 27.67 9.77 -13.30
C GLU A 197 27.72 8.52 -12.40
N GLU A 198 27.77 8.72 -11.08
CA GLU A 198 27.69 7.62 -10.11
C GLU A 198 26.35 6.88 -10.21
N PHE A 199 25.24 7.60 -10.38
CA PHE A 199 23.92 7.00 -10.49
C PHE A 199 23.74 6.17 -11.77
N ASN A 200 24.28 6.64 -12.90
CA ASN A 200 24.24 5.92 -14.17
C ASN A 200 25.06 4.62 -14.15
N ASP A 201 26.02 4.51 -13.23
CA ASP A 201 26.81 3.31 -12.97
C ASP A 201 26.21 2.41 -11.88
N CYS A 202 25.10 2.82 -11.25
CA CYS A 202 24.58 2.15 -10.07
C CYS A 202 23.62 1.00 -10.42
N TYR A 203 23.89 -0.15 -9.80
CA TYR A 203 23.01 -1.32 -9.82
C TYR A 203 22.56 -1.67 -8.41
N TRP A 204 21.34 -2.19 -8.29
CA TRP A 204 20.83 -2.81 -7.06
C TRP A 204 20.83 -4.33 -7.22
N LEU A 205 21.50 -5.00 -6.28
CA LEU A 205 21.76 -6.43 -6.28
C LEU A 205 20.69 -7.18 -5.48
N PHE A 206 20.12 -8.26 -6.03
CA PHE A 206 19.00 -8.97 -5.38
C PHE A 206 19.45 -9.83 -4.19
N GLU A 207 20.55 -10.56 -4.34
CA GLU A 207 21.01 -11.53 -3.35
C GLU A 207 21.67 -10.83 -2.17
N THR A 208 22.64 -9.93 -2.45
CA THR A 208 23.30 -9.15 -1.39
C THR A 208 22.52 -7.92 -0.91
N GLN A 209 21.40 -7.57 -1.57
CA GLN A 209 20.50 -6.46 -1.21
C GLN A 209 21.22 -5.13 -0.93
N ARG A 210 22.16 -4.78 -1.82
CA ARG A 210 22.95 -3.55 -1.73
C ARG A 210 23.29 -3.01 -3.10
N THR A 211 23.72 -1.76 -3.16
CA THR A 211 24.19 -1.16 -4.41
C THR A 211 25.59 -1.63 -4.80
N ILE A 212 25.90 -1.52 -6.09
CA ILE A 212 27.26 -1.63 -6.65
C ILE A 212 27.49 -0.57 -7.73
N PHE A 213 28.76 -0.13 -7.84
CA PHE A 213 29.23 0.87 -8.80
C PHE A 213 30.49 0.32 -9.52
N PRO A 214 30.34 -0.43 -10.63
CA PRO A 214 31.44 -1.09 -11.34
C PRO A 214 32.57 -0.15 -11.78
N ASN A 215 32.24 1.05 -12.23
CA ASN A 215 33.21 2.04 -12.70
C ASN A 215 33.72 2.99 -11.60
N PHE A 216 33.21 2.86 -10.36
CA PHE A 216 33.67 3.64 -9.20
C PHE A 216 34.22 2.76 -8.06
N PRO A 217 35.28 1.96 -8.31
CA PRO A 217 35.84 1.03 -7.33
C PRO A 217 36.55 1.70 -6.15
N ASP A 218 36.75 3.03 -6.18
CA ASP A 218 37.41 3.81 -5.11
C ASP A 218 36.43 4.68 -4.30
N MET A 219 35.14 4.66 -4.62
CA MET A 219 34.10 5.39 -3.87
C MET A 219 34.10 5.06 -2.35
N PRO A 220 33.78 6.00 -1.45
CA PRO A 220 33.72 5.69 -0.03
C PRO A 220 32.74 4.55 0.31
N ASN A 221 33.09 3.69 1.27
CA ASN A 221 32.23 2.56 1.68
C ASN A 221 30.81 3.00 2.10
N SER A 222 30.68 4.19 2.69
CA SER A 222 29.39 4.77 3.07
C SER A 222 28.47 5.06 1.89
N LYS A 223 28.97 5.07 0.65
CA LYS A 223 28.21 5.26 -0.59
C LYS A 223 28.15 3.98 -1.44
N LYS A 224 29.25 3.21 -1.51
CA LYS A 224 29.39 2.03 -2.37
C LYS A 224 28.38 0.91 -2.13
N LYS A 225 28.05 0.64 -0.86
CA LYS A 225 27.26 -0.51 -0.40
C LYS A 225 26.00 -0.01 0.30
N PHE A 226 25.24 0.83 -0.39
CA PHE A 226 23.99 1.37 0.16
C PHE A 226 22.98 0.22 0.32
N LYS A 227 22.34 0.13 1.49
CA LYS A 227 21.43 -0.96 1.86
C LYS A 227 20.03 -0.42 2.13
N PHE A 228 19.05 -1.32 2.17
CA PHE A 228 17.66 -1.02 2.53
C PHE A 228 17.02 0.10 1.71
N LEU A 229 17.41 0.24 0.44
CA LEU A 229 16.94 1.30 -0.44
C LEU A 229 15.40 1.27 -0.54
N GLN A 230 14.74 2.30 0.01
CA GLN A 230 13.29 2.46 -0.10
C GLN A 230 12.92 3.50 -1.16
N MET A 231 13.73 4.54 -1.32
CA MET A 231 13.35 5.72 -2.09
C MET A 231 14.55 6.35 -2.78
N ILE A 232 14.30 6.87 -3.97
CA ILE A 232 15.22 7.69 -4.78
C ILE A 232 14.56 9.05 -4.98
N ILE A 233 15.25 10.12 -4.58
CA ILE A 233 14.83 11.49 -4.88
C ILE A 233 15.72 12.05 -5.98
N VAL A 234 15.10 12.52 -7.06
CA VAL A 234 15.79 13.13 -8.19
C VAL A 234 15.74 14.65 -8.05
N PHE A 235 16.91 15.27 -8.00
CA PHE A 235 17.05 16.72 -8.06
C PHE A 235 17.49 17.13 -9.46
N GLY A 236 16.84 18.14 -10.03
CA GLY A 236 17.15 18.63 -11.36
C GLY A 236 15.97 19.35 -12.01
N THR A 237 15.89 19.28 -13.33
CA THR A 237 14.80 19.88 -14.11
C THR A 237 14.03 18.80 -14.86
N GLN A 238 12.72 18.97 -14.97
CA GLN A 238 11.83 18.07 -15.69
C GLN A 238 11.08 18.82 -16.79
N GLN A 239 10.55 18.10 -17.78
CA GLN A 239 9.57 18.67 -18.69
C GLN A 239 8.21 18.78 -17.97
N ASP A 240 7.45 19.83 -18.27
CA ASP A 240 6.04 19.89 -17.89
C ASP A 240 5.25 18.95 -18.80
N ILE A 241 5.18 17.69 -18.38
CA ILE A 241 4.37 16.66 -19.02
C ILE A 241 3.13 16.46 -18.15
N GLU A 242 1.95 16.59 -18.73
CA GLU A 242 0.67 16.38 -18.02
C GLU A 242 0.39 14.91 -17.69
N GLU A 243 1.12 13.97 -18.30
CA GLU A 243 0.89 12.54 -18.09
C GLU A 243 1.46 12.03 -16.76
N PRO A 244 0.68 11.20 -16.02
CA PRO A 244 1.15 10.60 -14.78
C PRO A 244 2.28 9.60 -15.05
N PHE A 245 3.19 9.42 -14.08
CA PHE A 245 4.25 8.42 -14.19
C PHE A 245 3.66 7.02 -14.33
N VAL A 246 4.30 6.23 -15.18
CA VAL A 246 4.00 4.81 -15.31
C VAL A 246 4.67 4.07 -14.16
N CYS A 247 3.86 3.49 -13.28
CA CYS A 247 4.34 2.53 -12.28
C CYS A 247 4.64 1.18 -12.94
N ASN A 248 5.62 0.45 -12.41
CA ASN A 248 5.87 -0.93 -12.80
C ASN A 248 5.25 -1.86 -11.76
N PHE A 249 4.19 -2.56 -12.16
CA PHE A 249 3.50 -3.52 -11.32
C PHE A 249 3.94 -4.94 -11.66
N SER A 250 4.27 -5.71 -10.64
CA SER A 250 4.46 -7.15 -10.71
C SER A 250 3.10 -7.83 -10.64
N GLU A 251 2.97 -8.93 -11.38
CA GLU A 251 1.83 -9.86 -11.24
C GLU A 251 2.05 -10.83 -10.06
N ASN A 252 3.28 -10.94 -9.55
CA ASN A 252 3.64 -11.85 -8.47
C ASN A 252 4.04 -11.05 -7.22
N PRO A 253 3.25 -11.10 -6.13
CA PRO A 253 3.63 -10.51 -4.85
C PRO A 253 4.75 -11.29 -4.18
N ASP A 254 5.55 -10.61 -3.37
CA ASP A 254 6.56 -11.26 -2.52
C ASP A 254 5.89 -11.94 -1.31
N LEU A 255 4.81 -11.34 -0.79
CA LEU A 255 3.96 -11.91 0.26
C LEU A 255 2.50 -11.53 0.02
N THR A 256 1.60 -12.42 0.42
CA THR A 256 0.16 -12.16 0.47
C THR A 256 -0.34 -12.47 1.87
N PHE A 257 -1.11 -11.54 2.44
CA PHE A 257 -1.84 -11.73 3.69
C PHE A 257 -3.34 -11.75 3.41
N GLU A 258 -4.07 -12.63 4.08
CA GLU A 258 -5.53 -12.65 4.02
C GLU A 258 -6.09 -11.81 5.17
N PHE A 259 -7.12 -11.03 4.90
CA PHE A 259 -7.92 -10.45 5.98
C PHE A 259 -8.63 -11.58 6.73
N PRO A 260 -8.68 -11.53 8.06
CA PRO A 260 -9.27 -12.61 8.85
C PRO A 260 -10.80 -12.59 8.72
N ASP A 261 -11.41 -13.77 8.88
CA ASP A 261 -12.87 -13.90 8.96
C ASP A 261 -13.44 -13.33 10.27
N ASN A 262 -12.60 -13.21 11.32
CA ASN A 262 -12.94 -12.65 12.62
C ASN A 262 -11.88 -11.64 13.10
N TYR A 263 -12.33 -10.54 13.69
CA TYR A 263 -11.52 -9.42 14.15
C TYR A 263 -11.42 -9.29 15.68
N ASP A 264 -12.00 -10.22 16.45
CA ASP A 264 -12.10 -10.15 17.92
C ASP A 264 -10.74 -9.96 18.62
N ASP A 265 -9.66 -10.48 18.05
CA ASP A 265 -8.30 -10.41 18.61
C ASP A 265 -7.52 -9.14 18.21
N PHE A 266 -8.11 -8.27 17.38
CA PHE A 266 -7.44 -7.10 16.82
C PHE A 266 -7.81 -5.81 17.55
N VAL A 267 -6.84 -4.89 17.63
CA VAL A 267 -7.04 -3.59 18.28
C VAL A 267 -7.89 -2.70 17.38
N HIS A 268 -8.98 -2.18 17.94
CA HIS A 268 -9.96 -1.37 17.22
C HIS A 268 -10.24 -0.03 17.88
N ILE A 269 -10.84 0.85 17.09
CA ILE A 269 -11.48 2.10 17.55
C ILE A 269 -12.97 2.07 17.25
N ILE A 270 -13.75 2.86 17.99
CA ILE A 270 -15.14 3.14 17.61
C ILE A 270 -15.11 4.09 16.42
N TRP A 271 -15.63 3.63 15.29
CA TRP A 271 -15.72 4.40 14.06
C TRP A 271 -16.95 5.31 14.09
N ASN A 272 -16.71 6.61 13.99
CA ASN A 272 -17.74 7.62 13.79
C ASN A 272 -17.51 8.23 12.39
N PRO A 273 -18.30 7.84 11.38
CA PRO A 273 -18.13 8.32 10.00
C PRO A 273 -18.36 9.83 9.85
#